data_AF-A0A4Q3N0J3-F1
#
_entry.id   AF-A0A4Q3N0J3-F1
#
_cell.length_a   1.000
_cell.length_b   1.000
_cell.length_c   1.000
_cell.angle_alpha   90.00
_cell.angle_beta   90.00
_cell.angle_gamma   90.00
#
_symmetry.space_group_name_H-M   'P 1'
#
loop_
_entity.id
_entity.type
_entity.pdbx_description
1 polymer ?
#
loop_
_entity_poly.entity_id
_entity_poly.type
_entity_poly.pdbx_seq_one_letter_code
_entity_poly.pdbx_strand_id
1 'polypeptide(L)'
;LGGVSGRLLDDAAVFSLAFRYQPEGPPATRVEEWIPAAYLPVGTPLTGFNARAQELNRIWFMAIRDDMLGALRSQQSPAWLYQFDWDELPKPFDDIFGAAHAFDLPFIFGNFGPSLFANISFTNANAPGRVALSGAMMASLGAFARNGDPNHAALGTAWRPWPARIVFDAAPEAARISSR
;
A
#
# COMPACT_ATOMS: atom_id res chain seq x y z
N LEU A 1 15.86 6.39 13.79
CA LEU A 1 16.73 5.28 13.35
C LEU A 1 17.91 5.81 12.51
N GLY A 2 18.66 6.82 13.00
CA GLY A 2 19.67 7.54 12.20
C GLY A 2 20.56 6.63 11.34
N GLY A 3 20.94 7.08 10.14
CA GLY A 3 21.65 6.26 9.16
C GLY A 3 21.65 6.89 7.77
N VAL A 4 22.09 6.11 6.79
CA VAL A 4 22.08 6.51 5.37
C VAL A 4 20.63 6.62 4.88
N SER A 5 20.35 7.59 4.00
CA SER A 5 19.06 7.67 3.30
C SER A 5 18.71 6.31 2.70
N GLY A 6 17.47 5.84 2.86
CA GLY A 6 17.01 4.58 2.26
C GLY A 6 16.92 4.61 0.73
N ARG A 7 17.09 5.80 0.12
CA ARG A 7 17.04 6.03 -1.32
C ARG A 7 18.31 6.73 -1.80
N LEU A 8 18.88 6.24 -2.90
CA LEU A 8 20.04 6.80 -3.60
C LEU A 8 19.65 7.94 -4.55
N LEU A 9 18.52 7.82 -5.24
CA LEU A 9 18.01 8.82 -6.18
C LEU A 9 17.47 10.06 -5.45
N ASP A 10 17.77 11.24 -5.98
CA ASP A 10 17.12 12.48 -5.54
C ASP A 10 15.68 12.60 -6.12
N ASP A 11 14.96 13.64 -5.72
CA ASP A 11 13.57 13.85 -6.14
C ASP A 11 13.44 14.13 -7.64
N ALA A 12 14.40 14.84 -8.24
CA ALA A 12 14.38 15.14 -9.67
C ALA A 12 14.58 13.87 -10.52
N ALA A 13 15.45 12.96 -10.07
CA ALA A 13 15.67 11.67 -10.69
C ALA A 13 14.44 10.77 -10.56
N VAL A 14 13.84 10.67 -9.36
CA VAL A 14 12.61 9.89 -9.16
C VAL A 14 11.46 10.41 -10.01
N PHE A 15 11.26 11.74 -10.04
CA PHE A 15 10.24 12.36 -10.89
C PHE A 15 10.47 12.03 -12.37
N SER A 16 11.69 12.26 -12.86
CA SER A 16 12.01 12.06 -14.28
C SER A 16 11.82 10.61 -14.70
N LEU A 17 12.18 9.68 -13.83
CA LEU A 17 12.01 8.25 -14.05
C LEU A 17 10.53 7.88 -14.08
N ALA A 18 9.77 8.22 -13.04
CA ALA A 18 8.33 7.90 -12.96
C ALA A 18 7.55 8.53 -14.13
N PHE A 19 7.87 9.78 -14.49
CA PHE A 19 7.21 10.49 -15.58
C PHE A 19 7.40 9.81 -16.95
N ARG A 20 8.57 9.21 -17.19
CA ARG A 20 8.91 8.58 -18.48
C ARG A 20 8.71 7.06 -18.49
N TYR A 21 8.42 6.45 -17.35
CA TYR A 21 8.36 4.99 -17.24
C TYR A 21 7.23 4.42 -18.12
N GLN A 22 7.53 3.29 -18.76
CA GLN A 22 6.57 2.54 -19.56
C GLN A 22 6.16 1.28 -18.79
N PRO A 23 4.96 1.23 -18.18
CA PRO A 23 4.57 0.15 -17.27
C PRO A 23 4.56 -1.24 -17.92
N GLU A 24 4.30 -1.30 -19.23
CA GLU A 24 4.25 -2.55 -20.00
C GLU A 24 5.63 -2.96 -20.56
N GLY A 25 6.66 -2.12 -20.37
CA GLY A 25 8.01 -2.39 -20.84
C GLY A 25 8.81 -3.27 -19.87
N PRO A 26 10.01 -3.74 -20.28
CA PRO A 26 10.93 -4.38 -19.35
C PRO A 26 11.38 -3.39 -18.27
N PRO A 27 11.80 -3.87 -17.08
CA PRO A 27 12.31 -3.00 -16.01
C PRO A 27 13.44 -2.09 -16.51
N ALA A 28 13.23 -0.77 -16.40
CA ALA A 28 14.20 0.24 -16.84
C ALA A 28 15.35 0.47 -15.83
N THR A 29 15.17 0.03 -14.59
CA THR A 29 16.17 0.15 -13.50
C THR A 29 16.12 -1.10 -12.63
N ARG A 30 17.16 -1.29 -11.81
CA ARG A 30 17.26 -2.35 -10.82
C ARG A 30 17.22 -1.80 -9.40
N VAL A 31 16.91 -2.65 -8.43
CA VAL A 31 16.81 -2.27 -7.01
C VAL A 31 18.10 -1.66 -6.45
N GLU A 32 19.27 -2.10 -6.94
CA GLU A 32 20.58 -1.60 -6.51
C GLU A 32 20.85 -0.14 -6.93
N GLU A 33 20.10 0.38 -7.90
CA GLU A 33 20.16 1.78 -8.32
C GLU A 33 19.31 2.70 -7.42
N TRP A 34 18.40 2.12 -6.64
CA TRP A 34 17.48 2.83 -5.76
C TRP A 34 17.89 2.75 -4.30
N ILE A 35 18.33 1.59 -3.85
CA ILE A 35 18.53 1.26 -2.44
C ILE A 35 20.03 1.14 -2.16
N PRO A 36 20.58 1.83 -1.15
CA PRO A 36 21.97 1.67 -0.76
C PRO A 36 22.32 0.22 -0.45
N ALA A 37 23.54 -0.21 -0.81
CA ALA A 37 24.02 -1.58 -0.58
C ALA A 37 23.93 -2.05 0.87
N ALA A 38 23.98 -1.12 1.84
CA ALA A 38 23.81 -1.43 3.27
C ALA A 38 22.42 -1.98 3.65
N TYR A 39 21.42 -1.79 2.79
CA TYR A 39 20.04 -2.28 2.97
C TYR A 39 19.69 -3.39 1.96
N LEU A 40 20.69 -3.93 1.27
CA LEU A 40 20.53 -5.04 0.34
C LEU A 40 21.17 -6.33 0.89
N PRO A 41 20.63 -7.52 0.58
CA PRO A 41 19.32 -7.77 -0.07
C PRO A 41 18.11 -7.20 0.69
N VAL A 42 17.07 -6.75 -0.03
CA VAL A 42 15.91 -6.05 0.57
C VAL A 42 15.19 -6.86 1.65
N GLY A 43 15.15 -8.18 1.48
CA GLY A 43 14.51 -9.12 2.40
C GLY A 43 15.42 -9.61 3.55
N THR A 44 16.66 -9.13 3.68
CA THR A 44 17.53 -9.58 4.77
C THR A 44 16.91 -9.23 6.13
N PRO A 45 16.73 -10.21 7.03
CA PRO A 45 16.16 -9.93 8.34
C PRO A 45 16.95 -8.86 9.09
N LEU A 46 16.24 -7.95 9.77
CA LEU A 46 16.77 -6.85 10.61
C LEU A 46 17.51 -5.73 9.86
N THR A 47 18.25 -6.04 8.79
CA THR A 47 19.12 -5.08 8.10
C THR A 47 18.65 -4.71 6.70
N GLY A 48 17.93 -5.59 6.01
CA GLY A 48 17.38 -5.34 4.68
C GLY A 48 16.35 -4.21 4.67
N PHE A 49 16.19 -3.57 3.52
CA PHE A 49 15.29 -2.43 3.33
C PHE A 49 13.89 -2.66 3.90
N ASN A 50 13.29 -3.83 3.66
CA ASN A 50 11.93 -4.17 4.10
C ASN A 50 11.86 -4.22 5.64
N ALA A 51 12.86 -4.81 6.29
CA ALA A 51 12.93 -4.86 7.75
C ALA A 51 13.12 -3.47 8.37
N ARG A 52 13.93 -2.60 7.75
CA ARG A 52 14.15 -1.23 8.22
C ARG A 52 12.92 -0.34 8.02
N ALA A 53 12.26 -0.45 6.87
CA ALA A 53 11.01 0.25 6.57
C ALA A 53 9.89 -0.19 7.52
N GLN A 54 9.76 -1.49 7.78
CA GLN A 54 8.76 -2.00 8.71
C GLN A 54 9.00 -1.54 10.15
N GLU A 55 10.26 -1.41 10.58
CA GLU A 55 10.56 -0.88 11.91
C GLU A 55 10.19 0.61 12.04
N LEU A 56 10.40 1.42 10.99
CA LEU A 56 9.89 2.79 10.94
C LEU A 56 8.37 2.83 11.00
N ASN A 57 7.70 1.98 10.21
CA ASN A 57 6.25 1.87 10.20
C ASN A 57 5.70 1.51 11.60
N ARG A 58 6.33 0.56 12.28
CA ARG A 58 5.97 0.11 13.62
C ARG A 58 6.11 1.24 14.66
N ILE A 59 7.24 1.95 14.66
CA ILE A 59 7.53 2.99 15.66
C ILE A 59 6.65 4.23 15.45
N TRP A 60 6.36 4.59 14.20
CA TRP A 60 5.63 5.82 13.88
C TRP A 60 4.16 5.55 13.61
N PHE A 61 3.84 4.97 12.45
CA PHE A 61 2.47 4.90 11.96
C PHE A 61 1.61 3.93 12.76
N MET A 62 2.11 2.73 13.09
CA MET A 62 1.31 1.76 13.85
C MET A 62 1.05 2.23 15.28
N ALA A 63 2.08 2.78 15.95
CA ALA A 63 1.93 3.30 17.30
C ALA A 63 0.93 4.48 17.35
N ILE A 64 1.10 5.48 16.48
CA ILE A 64 0.19 6.64 16.41
C ILE A 64 -1.24 6.21 16.07
N ARG A 65 -1.40 5.26 15.12
CA ARG A 65 -2.70 4.69 14.77
C ARG A 65 -3.39 4.05 15.97
N ASP A 66 -2.67 3.22 16.73
CA ASP A 66 -3.25 2.48 17.86
C ASP A 66 -3.66 3.43 18.99
N ASP A 67 -2.83 4.43 19.28
CA ASP A 67 -3.14 5.49 20.26
C ASP A 67 -4.38 6.29 19.82
N MET A 68 -4.42 6.71 18.55
CA MET A 68 -5.53 7.47 18.00
C MET A 68 -6.84 6.67 18.00
N LEU A 69 -6.82 5.41 17.56
CA LEU A 69 -8.01 4.56 17.54
C LEU A 69 -8.46 4.17 18.95
N GLY A 70 -7.53 3.99 19.89
CA GLY A 70 -7.84 3.79 21.30
C GLY A 70 -8.56 5.00 21.90
N ALA A 71 -8.03 6.20 21.67
CA ALA A 71 -8.66 7.44 22.09
C ALA A 71 -10.03 7.64 21.43
N LEU A 72 -10.14 7.44 20.11
CA LEU A 72 -11.39 7.56 19.36
C LEU A 72 -12.46 6.60 19.91
N ARG A 73 -12.09 5.33 20.13
CA ARG A 73 -13.00 4.31 20.66
C ARG A 73 -13.54 4.66 22.05
N SER A 74 -12.78 5.39 22.86
CA SER A 74 -13.24 5.86 24.19
C SER A 74 -14.36 6.90 24.10
N GLN A 75 -14.51 7.55 22.94
CA GLN A 75 -15.49 8.61 22.72
C GLN A 75 -16.63 8.19 21.78
N GLN A 76 -16.38 7.26 20.85
CA GLN A 76 -17.36 6.77 19.89
C GLN A 76 -17.12 5.31 19.52
N SER A 77 -18.20 4.55 19.30
CA SER A 77 -18.14 3.16 18.86
C SER A 77 -19.29 2.88 17.88
N PRO A 78 -19.06 2.09 16.81
CA PRO A 78 -17.81 1.39 16.47
C PRO A 78 -16.75 2.28 15.81
N ALA A 79 -15.49 1.86 15.92
CA ALA A 79 -14.39 2.39 15.11
C ALA A 79 -13.89 1.29 14.17
N TRP A 80 -13.51 1.66 12.95
CA TRP A 80 -13.12 0.73 11.89
C TRP A 80 -11.70 1.01 11.41
N LEU A 81 -10.93 -0.04 11.15
CA LEU A 81 -9.56 0.06 10.63
C LEU A 81 -9.40 -0.83 9.40
N TYR A 82 -8.81 -0.29 8.34
CA TYR A 82 -8.23 -1.08 7.26
C TYR A 82 -6.69 -0.96 7.25
N GLN A 83 -6.05 -1.98 6.71
CA GLN A 83 -4.65 -1.99 6.32
C GLN A 83 -4.61 -2.27 4.81
N PHE A 84 -3.86 -1.47 4.06
CA PHE A 84 -3.65 -1.65 2.64
C PHE A 84 -2.28 -2.31 2.44
N ASP A 85 -2.25 -3.47 1.79
CA ASP A 85 -1.07 -4.33 1.64
C ASP A 85 -0.73 -4.63 0.17
N TRP A 86 -1.46 -4.05 -0.80
CA TRP A 86 -1.20 -4.31 -2.22
C TRP A 86 0.20 -3.83 -2.66
N ASP A 87 1.00 -4.75 -3.20
CA ASP A 87 2.39 -4.53 -3.60
C ASP A 87 2.73 -5.08 -5.02
N GLU A 88 1.72 -5.36 -5.85
CA GLU A 88 1.86 -5.95 -7.20
C GLU A 88 2.36 -4.96 -8.28
N LEU A 89 3.20 -4.00 -7.91
CA LEU A 89 3.84 -3.10 -8.86
C LEU A 89 4.84 -3.88 -9.74
N PRO A 90 5.09 -3.47 -11.00
CA PRO A 90 6.15 -4.07 -11.80
C PRO A 90 7.52 -3.89 -11.14
N LYS A 91 8.37 -4.90 -11.28
CA LYS A 91 9.75 -4.84 -10.75
C LYS A 91 10.54 -3.66 -11.33
N PRO A 92 11.37 -2.99 -10.52
CA PRO A 92 11.69 -3.28 -9.10
C PRO A 92 10.81 -2.51 -8.09
N PHE A 93 9.69 -1.93 -8.50
CA PHE A 93 8.90 -1.02 -7.66
C PHE A 93 8.08 -1.72 -6.59
N ASP A 94 7.82 -3.01 -6.75
CA ASP A 94 7.30 -3.91 -5.71
C ASP A 94 8.17 -3.84 -4.45
N ASP A 95 9.49 -3.93 -4.59
CA ASP A 95 10.43 -3.86 -3.47
C ASP A 95 10.71 -2.42 -3.00
N ILE A 96 10.68 -1.44 -3.90
CA ILE A 96 11.03 -0.04 -3.56
C ILE A 96 9.87 0.67 -2.86
N PHE A 97 8.66 0.49 -3.37
CA PHE A 97 7.46 1.19 -2.89
C PHE A 97 6.49 0.23 -2.21
N GLY A 98 6.17 -0.91 -2.84
CA GLY A 98 5.10 -1.80 -2.38
C GLY A 98 3.82 -1.04 -2.04
N ALA A 99 3.22 -1.35 -0.89
CA ALA A 99 2.08 -0.63 -0.32
C ALA A 99 2.48 0.72 0.33
N ALA A 100 3.12 1.60 -0.44
CA ALA A 100 3.62 2.88 0.03
C ALA A 100 2.50 3.84 0.46
N HIS A 101 2.88 4.86 1.23
CA HIS A 101 1.97 5.92 1.67
C HIS A 101 1.21 6.54 0.48
N ALA A 102 -0.12 6.62 0.61
CA ALA A 102 -1.07 7.14 -0.38
C ALA A 102 -1.28 6.28 -1.65
N PHE A 103 -0.70 5.07 -1.74
CA PHE A 103 -0.91 4.17 -2.89
C PHE A 103 -2.28 3.48 -2.87
N ASP A 104 -3.03 3.62 -1.79
CA ASP A 104 -4.43 3.21 -1.65
C ASP A 104 -5.41 4.19 -2.31
N LEU A 105 -5.03 5.46 -2.51
CA LEU A 105 -5.94 6.48 -3.08
C LEU A 105 -6.49 6.10 -4.47
N PRO A 106 -5.68 5.64 -5.44
CA PRO A 106 -6.19 5.14 -6.73
C PRO A 106 -7.30 4.09 -6.59
N PHE A 107 -7.21 3.24 -5.56
CA PHE A 107 -8.17 2.16 -5.31
C PHE A 107 -9.47 2.69 -4.70
N ILE A 108 -9.38 3.66 -3.79
CA ILE A 108 -10.55 4.30 -3.17
C ILE A 108 -11.33 5.15 -4.19
N PHE A 109 -10.63 5.77 -5.14
CA PHE A 109 -11.24 6.63 -6.15
C PHE A 109 -11.53 5.93 -7.49
N GLY A 110 -11.09 4.68 -7.67
CA GLY A 110 -11.24 3.96 -8.95
C GLY A 110 -10.50 4.64 -10.11
N ASN A 111 -9.41 5.35 -9.81
CA ASN A 111 -8.62 6.14 -10.76
C ASN A 111 -7.19 5.59 -10.82
N PHE A 112 -6.86 4.91 -11.91
CA PHE A 112 -5.53 4.32 -12.13
C PHE A 112 -4.68 5.07 -13.17
N GLY A 113 -4.94 6.36 -13.36
CA GLY A 113 -4.15 7.23 -14.22
C GLY A 113 -4.94 7.91 -15.34
N PRO A 114 -4.26 8.79 -16.10
CA PRO A 114 -2.83 9.09 -16.01
C PRO A 114 -2.46 9.92 -14.75
N SER A 115 -1.37 9.52 -14.06
CA SER A 115 -0.74 10.27 -12.97
C SER A 115 0.74 9.90 -12.88
N LEU A 116 1.56 10.69 -12.18
CA LEU A 116 3.01 10.47 -12.10
C LEU A 116 3.37 9.04 -11.67
N PHE A 117 2.73 8.54 -10.60
CA PHE A 117 3.01 7.20 -10.08
C PHE A 117 2.17 6.10 -10.73
N ALA A 118 1.10 6.42 -11.49
CA ALA A 118 0.39 5.41 -12.28
C ALA A 118 1.32 4.69 -13.26
N ASN A 119 2.27 5.42 -13.85
CA ASN A 119 3.25 4.89 -14.80
C ASN A 119 4.15 3.81 -14.21
N ILE A 120 4.41 3.82 -12.90
CA ILE A 120 5.26 2.81 -12.24
C ILE A 120 4.46 1.73 -11.51
N SER A 121 3.16 1.94 -11.31
CA SER A 121 2.35 1.05 -10.46
C SER A 121 1.42 0.15 -11.27
N PHE A 122 0.83 0.64 -12.36
CA PHE A 122 -0.32 -0.04 -12.97
C PHE A 122 0.01 -0.60 -14.34
N THR A 123 -0.18 -1.92 -14.46
CA THR A 123 0.02 -2.67 -15.70
C THR A 123 -1.27 -3.38 -16.10
N ASN A 124 -1.30 -3.92 -17.31
CA ASN A 124 -2.34 -4.86 -17.73
C ASN A 124 -2.29 -6.15 -16.90
N ALA A 125 -1.09 -6.60 -16.52
CA ALA A 125 -0.90 -7.84 -15.78
C ALA A 125 -1.51 -7.78 -14.37
N ASN A 126 -1.40 -6.64 -13.67
CA ASN A 126 -1.98 -6.47 -12.34
C ASN A 126 -3.42 -5.90 -12.37
N ALA A 127 -3.99 -5.63 -13.55
CA ALA A 127 -5.32 -5.04 -13.68
C ALA A 127 -6.45 -5.88 -13.09
N PRO A 128 -6.55 -7.20 -13.32
CA PRO A 128 -7.68 -7.98 -12.82
C PRO A 128 -7.82 -7.90 -11.28
N GLY A 129 -6.75 -8.17 -10.55
CA GLY A 129 -6.74 -8.14 -9.09
C GLY A 129 -6.88 -6.74 -8.51
N ARG A 130 -6.15 -5.77 -9.07
CA ARG A 130 -6.22 -4.36 -8.65
C ARG A 130 -7.63 -3.78 -8.79
N VAL A 131 -8.28 -4.02 -9.93
CA VAL A 131 -9.64 -3.50 -10.19
C VAL A 131 -10.66 -4.18 -9.29
N ALA A 132 -10.53 -5.50 -9.07
CA ALA A 132 -11.37 -6.22 -8.12
C ALA A 132 -11.24 -5.65 -6.69
N LEU A 133 -10.00 -5.38 -6.25
CA LEU A 133 -9.73 -4.79 -4.94
C LEU A 133 -10.33 -3.39 -4.80
N SER A 134 -10.14 -2.53 -5.81
CA SER A 134 -10.74 -1.20 -5.84
C SER A 134 -12.26 -1.24 -5.79
N GLY A 135 -12.90 -2.17 -6.52
CA GLY A 135 -14.34 -2.38 -6.45
C GLY A 135 -14.82 -2.70 -5.02
N ALA A 136 -14.11 -3.57 -4.31
CA ALA A 136 -14.44 -3.91 -2.92
C ALA A 136 -14.21 -2.73 -1.96
N MET A 137 -13.10 -1.99 -2.11
CA MET A 137 -12.81 -0.80 -1.30
C MET A 137 -13.87 0.30 -1.50
N MET A 138 -14.21 0.64 -2.74
CA MET A 138 -15.25 1.64 -3.04
C MET A 138 -16.61 1.24 -2.50
N ALA A 139 -17.00 -0.03 -2.65
CA ALA A 139 -18.28 -0.51 -2.16
C ALA A 139 -18.37 -0.45 -0.63
N SER A 140 -17.31 -0.88 0.06
CA SER A 140 -17.24 -0.93 1.52
C SER A 140 -17.13 0.46 2.14
N LEU A 141 -16.21 1.31 1.66
CA LEU A 141 -16.06 2.68 2.16
C LEU A 141 -17.28 3.55 1.81
N GLY A 142 -17.89 3.30 0.64
CA GLY A 142 -19.16 3.91 0.27
C GLY A 142 -20.32 3.49 1.18
N ALA A 143 -20.33 2.24 1.66
CA ALA A 143 -21.30 1.78 2.66
C ALA A 143 -21.12 2.56 3.96
N PHE A 144 -19.89 2.61 4.48
CA PHE A 144 -19.57 3.38 5.68
C PHE A 144 -20.00 4.85 5.57
N ALA A 145 -19.72 5.52 4.45
CA ALA A 145 -20.13 6.91 4.24
C ALA A 145 -21.66 7.11 4.27
N ARG A 146 -22.44 6.09 3.88
CA ARG A 146 -23.91 6.16 3.86
C ARG A 146 -24.55 5.82 5.20
N ASN A 147 -24.00 4.87 5.96
CA ASN A 147 -24.70 4.26 7.09
C ASN A 147 -23.84 4.02 8.35
N GLY A 148 -22.55 4.36 8.32
CA GLY A 148 -21.62 4.15 9.44
C GLY A 148 -21.08 2.73 9.61
N ASP A 149 -21.43 1.79 8.71
CA ASP A 149 -20.98 0.39 8.70
C ASP A 149 -20.32 0.05 7.36
N PRO A 150 -19.01 -0.29 7.34
CA PRO A 150 -18.30 -0.62 6.11
C PRO A 150 -18.62 -2.04 5.59
N ASN A 151 -19.37 -2.86 6.32
CA ASN A 151 -19.65 -4.23 5.89
C ASN A 151 -20.39 -4.25 4.55
N HIS A 152 -19.84 -5.01 3.61
CA HIS A 152 -20.38 -5.16 2.26
C HIS A 152 -20.05 -6.55 1.73
N ALA A 153 -20.95 -7.14 0.92
CA ALA A 153 -20.78 -8.49 0.38
C ALA A 153 -19.47 -8.64 -0.43
N ALA A 154 -19.03 -7.57 -1.08
CA ALA A 154 -17.78 -7.52 -1.86
C ALA A 154 -16.51 -7.80 -1.04
N LEU A 155 -16.56 -7.70 0.31
CA LEU A 155 -15.42 -8.01 1.16
C LEU A 155 -15.16 -9.51 1.29
N GLY A 156 -16.18 -10.36 1.10
CA GLY A 156 -16.08 -11.81 1.33
C GLY A 156 -15.83 -12.24 2.78
N THR A 157 -15.72 -11.29 3.71
CA THR A 157 -15.53 -11.49 5.15
C THR A 157 -16.20 -10.35 5.90
N ALA A 158 -16.51 -10.56 7.19
CA ALA A 158 -16.97 -9.50 8.06
C ALA A 158 -15.80 -8.53 8.39
N TRP A 159 -16.03 -7.24 8.21
CA TRP A 159 -15.18 -6.20 8.81
C TRP A 159 -15.64 -6.05 10.26
N ARG A 160 -14.78 -6.43 11.21
CA ARG A 160 -15.05 -6.33 12.65
C ARG A 160 -14.50 -4.99 13.20
N PRO A 161 -15.15 -4.39 14.22
CA PRO A 161 -14.65 -3.15 14.80
C PRO A 161 -13.25 -3.30 15.41
N TRP A 162 -12.52 -2.18 15.50
CA TRP A 162 -11.25 -2.06 16.23
C TRP A 162 -11.35 -2.72 17.62
N PRO A 163 -10.42 -3.62 18.02
CA PRO A 163 -9.05 -3.77 17.52
C PRO A 163 -8.84 -4.68 16.31
N ALA A 164 -9.90 -5.26 15.76
CA ALA A 164 -9.79 -5.97 14.49
C ALA A 164 -9.58 -5.00 13.33
N ARG A 165 -9.09 -5.53 12.21
CA ARG A 165 -8.96 -4.79 10.96
C ARG A 165 -9.33 -5.64 9.76
N ILE A 166 -9.61 -4.96 8.65
CA ILE A 166 -9.61 -5.60 7.34
C ILE A 166 -8.27 -5.35 6.66
N VAL A 167 -7.77 -6.33 5.93
CA VAL A 167 -6.58 -6.19 5.07
C VAL A 167 -7.08 -6.19 3.63
N PHE A 168 -6.82 -5.07 2.95
CA PHE A 168 -7.05 -4.89 1.53
C PHE A 168 -5.75 -5.22 0.79
N ASP A 169 -5.75 -6.36 0.10
CA ASP A 169 -4.64 -6.86 -0.70
C ASP A 169 -5.19 -7.50 -1.99
N ALA A 170 -4.34 -7.74 -2.98
CA ALA A 170 -4.68 -8.49 -4.18
C ALA A 170 -3.44 -9.14 -4.78
N ALA A 171 -3.62 -10.35 -5.31
CA ALA A 171 -2.70 -10.90 -6.30
C ALA A 171 -3.01 -10.32 -7.69
N PRO A 172 -2.17 -10.56 -8.72
CA PRO A 172 -2.41 -10.04 -10.06
C PRO A 172 -3.79 -10.40 -10.62
N GLU A 173 -4.32 -11.58 -10.29
CA GLU A 173 -5.56 -12.08 -10.85
C GLU A 173 -6.82 -11.75 -10.02
N ALA A 174 -6.69 -11.53 -8.71
CA ALA A 174 -7.86 -11.39 -7.82
C ALA A 174 -7.55 -10.66 -6.51
N ALA A 175 -8.58 -9.98 -5.97
CA ALA A 175 -8.55 -9.42 -4.63
C ALA A 175 -8.39 -10.51 -3.56
N ARG A 176 -7.60 -10.21 -2.52
CA ARG A 176 -7.31 -11.06 -1.37
C ARG A 176 -7.62 -10.29 -0.08
N ILE A 177 -8.91 -10.26 0.26
CA ILE A 177 -9.38 -9.49 1.42
C ILE A 177 -9.52 -10.43 2.61
N SER A 178 -9.00 -10.02 3.77
CA SER A 178 -9.07 -10.83 5.00
C SER A 178 -9.33 -9.98 6.23
N SER A 179 -9.98 -10.56 7.25
CA SER A 179 -10.06 -9.94 8.58
C SER A 179 -8.91 -10.45 9.45
N ARG A 180 -8.26 -9.54 10.18
CA ARG A 180 -7.24 -9.84 11.19
C ARG A 180 -7.64 -9.29 12.55
#